data_AF-A0A5C0SH79-F1
#
_entry.id   AF-A0A5C0SH79-F1
#
_cell.length_a   1.000
_cell.length_b   1.000
_cell.length_c   1.000
_cell.angle_alpha   90.00
_cell.angle_beta   90.00
_cell.angle_gamma   90.00
#
_symmetry.space_group_name_H-M   'P 1'
#
loop_
_entity.id
_entity.type
_entity.pdbx_description
1 polymer ?
#
loop_
_entity_poly.entity_id
_entity_poly.type
_entity_poly.pdbx_seq_one_letter_code
_entity_poly.pdbx_strand_id
1 'polypeptide(L)' 'MAVLAATRLESGIPFHIKQAKENGASREEIISAILVGLPVVGNVVTSSLPIALEAYDSE' A
#
# COMPACT_ATOMS: atom_id res chain seq x y z
N MET A 1 2.03 -3.19 -4.12
CA MET A 1 0.93 -2.58 -3.33
C MET A 1 -0.22 -2.17 -4.22
N ALA A 2 0.04 -1.35 -5.25
CA ALA A 2 -0.92 -0.90 -6.25
C ALA A 2 -1.93 -1.96 -6.71
N VAL A 3 -1.45 -3.12 -7.17
CA VAL A 3 -2.33 -4.18 -7.71
C VAL A 3 -3.26 -4.76 -6.65
N LEU A 4 -2.75 -5.00 -5.42
CA LEU A 4 -3.56 -5.51 -4.31
C LEU A 4 -4.61 -4.49 -3.88
N ALA A 5 -4.23 -3.21 -3.77
CA ALA A 5 -5.16 -2.13 -3.46
C ALA A 5 -6.25 -1.98 -4.55
N ALA A 6 -5.86 -2.04 -5.83
CA ALA A 6 -6.79 -1.95 -6.95
C ALA A 6 -7.75 -3.15 -7.05
N THR A 7 -7.34 -4.32 -6.57
CA THR A 7 -8.13 -5.57 -6.59
C THR A 7 -8.79 -5.90 -5.25
N ARG A 8 -8.65 -5.01 -4.24
CA ARG A 8 -9.18 -5.18 -2.87
C ARG A 8 -8.66 -6.43 -2.14
N LEU A 9 -7.47 -6.90 -2.49
CA LEU A 9 -6.78 -8.01 -1.83
C LEU A 9 -5.94 -7.49 -0.67
N GLU A 10 -6.59 -6.84 0.31
CA GLU A 10 -5.92 -6.08 1.37
C GLU A 10 -5.12 -6.96 2.34
N SER A 11 -5.48 -8.24 2.50
CA SER A 11 -4.76 -9.18 3.37
C SER A 11 -3.30 -9.42 2.95
N GLY A 12 -2.97 -9.22 1.68
CA GLY A 12 -1.59 -9.33 1.17
C GLY A 12 -0.75 -8.07 1.37
N ILE A 13 -1.37 -6.94 1.74
CA ILE A 13 -0.69 -5.65 1.83
C ILE A 13 0.38 -5.66 2.92
N PRO A 14 0.13 -6.09 4.17
CA PRO A 14 1.17 -6.03 5.22
C PRO A 14 2.48 -6.75 4.84
N PHE A 15 2.39 -7.92 4.21
CA PHE A 15 3.55 -8.70 3.76
C PHE A 15 4.44 -7.91 2.79
N HIS A 16 3.85 -7.32 1.77
CA HIS A 16 4.61 -6.56 0.77
C HIS A 16 5.05 -5.18 1.28
N ILE A 17 4.39 -4.60 2.31
CA ILE A 17 4.86 -3.37 2.95
C ILE A 17 6.17 -3.65 3.67
N LYS A 18 6.18 -4.71 4.48
CA LYS A 18 7.36 -5.12 5.22
C LYS A 18 8.54 -5.37 4.28
N GLN A 19 8.30 -6.12 3.21
CA GLN A 19 9.32 -6.35 2.18
C GLN A 19 9.81 -5.04 1.53
N ALA A 20 8.92 -4.12 1.20
CA ALA A 20 9.31 -2.83 0.63
C ALA A 20 10.15 -1.99 1.61
N LYS A 21 9.77 -1.93 2.89
CA LYS A 21 10.50 -1.26 3.97
C LYS A 21 11.89 -1.88 4.18
N GLU A 22 11.99 -3.21 4.19
CA GLU A 22 13.28 -3.94 4.28
C GLU A 22 14.22 -3.61 3.10
N ASN A 23 13.66 -3.24 1.94
CA ASN A 23 14.41 -2.79 0.77
C ASN A 23 14.60 -1.26 0.72
N GLY A 24 14.27 -0.54 1.80
CA GLY A 24 14.51 0.90 1.93
C GLY A 24 13.42 1.81 1.36
N ALA A 25 12.24 1.29 1.03
CA ALA A 25 11.13 2.14 0.64
C ALA A 25 10.71 3.05 1.79
N SER A 26 10.52 4.33 1.49
CA SER A 26 10.00 5.34 2.42
C SER A 26 8.48 5.25 2.58
N ARG A 27 7.97 5.90 3.62
CA ARG A 27 6.53 6.00 3.89
C ARG A 27 5.78 6.70 2.75
N GLU A 28 6.40 7.74 2.19
CA GLU A 28 5.88 8.50 1.06
C GLU A 28 5.83 7.64 -0.22
N GLU A 29 6.83 6.78 -0.45
CA GLU A 29 6.82 5.84 -1.58
C GLU A 29 5.73 4.77 -1.43
N ILE A 30 5.44 4.31 -0.21
CA ILE A 30 4.29 3.44 0.05
C ILE A 30 2.98 4.11 -0.33
N ILE A 31 2.76 5.34 0.18
CA ILE A 31 1.54 6.12 -0.12
C ILE A 31 1.42 6.33 -1.63
N SER A 32 2.50 6.78 -2.27
CA SER A 32 2.56 6.98 -3.72
C SER A 32 2.21 5.70 -4.47
N ALA A 33 2.82 4.56 -4.13
CA ALA A 33 2.58 3.28 -4.78
C ALA A 33 1.14 2.78 -4.64
N ILE A 34 0.45 3.08 -3.54
CA ILE A 34 -0.99 2.76 -3.40
C ILE A 34 -1.83 3.69 -4.28
N LEU A 35 -1.51 4.98 -4.30
CA LEU A 35 -2.26 6.00 -5.03
C LEU A 35 -2.02 5.99 -6.55
N VAL A 36 -1.03 5.26 -7.06
CA VAL A 36 -0.83 5.03 -8.51
C VAL A 36 -2.14 4.57 -9.20
N GLY A 37 -2.98 3.79 -8.52
CA GLY A 37 -4.25 3.30 -9.07
C GLY A 37 -5.41 4.30 -9.03
N LEU A 38 -5.31 5.38 -8.26
CA LEU A 38 -6.40 6.37 -8.06
C LEU A 38 -7.01 6.89 -9.37
N PRO A 39 -6.24 7.30 -10.41
CA PRO A 39 -6.83 7.78 -11.66
C PRO A 39 -7.54 6.70 -12.48
N VAL A 40 -7.26 5.40 -12.26
CA VAL A 40 -7.79 4.29 -13.07
C VAL A 40 -8.99 3.63 -12.40
N VAL A 41 -8.89 3.37 -11.09
CA VAL A 41 -9.92 2.62 -10.34
C VAL A 41 -10.65 3.47 -9.29
N GLY A 42 -10.30 4.76 -9.20
CA GLY A 42 -10.92 5.71 -8.28
C GLY A 42 -10.53 5.47 -6.82
N ASN A 43 -11.34 6.02 -5.90
CA ASN A 43 -11.08 6.03 -4.46
C ASN A 43 -10.99 4.63 -3.82
N VAL A 44 -11.26 3.55 -4.56
CA VAL A 44 -11.13 2.19 -4.03
C VAL A 44 -9.74 1.90 -3.46
N VAL A 45 -8.68 2.51 -4.00
CA VAL A 45 -7.31 2.29 -3.49
C VAL A 45 -7.05 2.96 -2.15
N THR A 46 -7.85 3.96 -1.75
CA THR A 46 -7.59 4.71 -0.51
C THR A 46 -7.97 3.91 0.74
N SER A 47 -8.86 2.91 0.63
CA SER A 47 -9.19 2.01 1.75
C SER A 47 -7.99 1.21 2.24
N SER A 48 -7.00 1.00 1.38
CA SER A 48 -5.77 0.29 1.69
C SER A 48 -4.72 1.14 2.43
N LEU A 49 -4.91 2.47 2.54
CA LEU A 49 -3.93 3.34 3.19
C LEU A 49 -3.78 3.04 4.70
N PRO A 50 -4.85 2.89 5.51
CA PRO A 50 -4.70 2.62 6.94
C PRO A 50 -3.90 1.33 7.22
N ILE A 51 -4.26 0.22 6.57
CA ILE A 51 -3.59 -1.07 6.75
C ILE A 51 -2.13 -1.05 6.26
N ALA A 52 -1.86 -0.30 5.19
CA ALA A 52 -0.50 -0.16 4.68
C ALA A 52 0.39 0.66 5.61
N LEU A 53 -0.15 1.76 6.15
CA LEU A 53 0.59 2.63 7.06
C LEU A 53 0.80 1.96 8.42
N GLU A 54 -0.21 1.27 8.94
CA GLU A 54 -0.05 0.44 10.15
C GLU A 54 1.04 -0.61 9.96
N ALA A 55 1.08 -1.30 8.82
CA ALA A 55 2.12 -2.29 8.53
C ALA A 55 3.52 -1.68 8.33
N TYR A 56 3.61 -0.42 7.87
CA TYR A 56 4.89 0.28 7.70
C TYR A 56 5.42 0.79 9.06
N ASP A 57 4.52 1.36 9.85
CA ASP A 57 4.80 1.96 11.16
C ASP A 57 5.02 0.87 12.24
N SER A 58 4.49 -0.35 12.03
CA SER A 58 4.86 -1.55 12.81
C SER A 58 6.31 -1.95 12.56
N GLU A 59 6.99 -2.51 13.58
CA GLU A 59 8.42 -2.88 13.53
C GLU A 59 8.79 -3.75 12.32
#